data_AF-A0A375J4E0-F1
#
_entry.id   AF-A0A375J4E0-F1
#
_cell.length_a   1.000
_cell.length_b   1.000
_cell.length_c   1.000
_cell.angle_alpha   90.00
_cell.angle_beta   90.00
_cell.angle_gamma   90.00
#
_symmetry.space_group_name_H-M   'P 1'
#
loop_
_entity.id
_entity.type
_entity.pdbx_description
1 polymer ?
#
loop_
_entity_poly.entity_id
_entity_poly.type
_entity_poly.pdbx_seq_one_letter_code
_entity_poly.pdbx_strand_id
1 'polypeptide(L)'
;MLTLMDEVLTADSSRFWPADSYQVGTNPPSFDKQFVRDWLEAVRIDGKPWPKTAPAPQLPDDVIEKTAAKYREALTRLTGEELK
;
A
#
# COMPACT_ATOMS: atom_id res chain seq x y z
N MET A 1 16.56 -28.62 -10.64
CA MET A 1 15.81 -28.39 -9.38
C MET A 1 15.36 -26.94 -9.41
N LEU A 2 14.07 -26.68 -9.23
CA LEU A 2 13.52 -25.32 -9.16
C LEU A 2 13.22 -25.00 -7.70
N THR A 3 13.69 -23.86 -7.21
CA THR A 3 13.54 -23.43 -5.81
C THR A 3 13.00 -22.01 -5.78
N LEU A 4 11.98 -21.78 -4.94
CA LEU A 4 11.40 -20.46 -4.69
C LEU A 4 12.22 -19.73 -3.62
N MET A 5 12.45 -18.44 -3.83
CA MET A 5 13.21 -17.55 -2.93
C MET A 5 12.50 -16.19 -2.85
N ASP A 6 12.99 -15.32 -1.97
CA ASP A 6 12.43 -13.99 -1.67
C ASP A 6 11.06 -14.03 -0.97
N GLU A 7 10.42 -12.88 -0.80
CA GLU A 7 9.04 -12.79 -0.31
C GLU A 7 8.01 -13.31 -1.32
N VAL A 8 6.98 -13.98 -0.80
CA VAL A 8 5.96 -14.66 -1.61
C VAL A 8 4.58 -14.32 -1.07
N LEU A 9 3.69 -13.86 -1.95
CA LEU A 9 2.30 -13.53 -1.62
C LEU A 9 2.17 -12.50 -0.48
N THR A 10 3.09 -11.55 -0.44
CA THR A 10 3.01 -10.35 0.41
C THR A 10 2.34 -9.22 -0.37
N ALA A 11 1.80 -8.20 0.32
CA ALA A 11 1.22 -7.03 -0.36
C ALA A 11 2.26 -6.16 -1.10
N ASP A 12 3.56 -6.42 -0.90
CA ASP A 12 4.65 -5.78 -1.62
C ASP A 12 5.03 -6.56 -2.89
N SER A 13 5.00 -7.90 -2.84
CA SER A 13 5.27 -8.78 -3.99
C SER A 13 4.04 -9.08 -4.85
N SER A 14 2.83 -8.80 -4.35
CA SER A 14 1.55 -9.16 -4.97
C SER A 14 0.54 -8.02 -4.90
N ARG A 15 -0.36 -7.95 -5.89
CA ARG A 15 -1.51 -7.05 -5.86
C ARG A 15 -2.73 -7.79 -5.32
N PHE A 16 -3.21 -7.36 -4.16
CA PHE A 16 -4.46 -7.88 -3.59
C PHE A 16 -5.61 -6.93 -3.90
N TRP A 17 -6.65 -7.49 -4.53
CA TRP A 17 -7.89 -6.76 -4.84
C TRP A 17 -9.06 -7.39 -4.09
N PRO A 18 -9.94 -6.58 -3.45
CA PRO A 18 -11.16 -7.09 -2.87
C PRO A 18 -12.08 -7.62 -3.98
N ALA A 19 -12.35 -8.94 -3.96
CA ALA A 19 -13.15 -9.60 -5.00
C ALA A 19 -14.58 -9.05 -5.12
N ASP A 20 -15.14 -8.56 -4.00
CA ASP A 20 -16.44 -7.89 -3.90
C ASP A 20 -16.48 -6.51 -4.57
N SER A 21 -15.33 -5.88 -4.80
CA SER A 21 -15.21 -4.55 -5.42
C SER A 21 -14.65 -4.56 -6.85
N TYR A 22 -14.21 -5.71 -7.34
CA TYR A 22 -13.53 -5.81 -8.63
C TYR A 22 -14.51 -5.65 -9.80
N GLN A 23 -14.17 -4.74 -10.73
CA GLN A 23 -14.89 -4.53 -11.99
C GLN A 23 -13.90 -4.41 -13.16
N VAL A 24 -14.18 -5.13 -14.25
CA VAL A 24 -13.36 -5.07 -15.47
C VAL A 24 -13.34 -3.64 -16.02
N GLY A 25 -12.16 -3.14 -16.37
CA GLY A 25 -11.97 -1.79 -16.91
C GLY A 25 -11.84 -0.68 -15.86
N THR A 26 -11.88 -1.02 -14.57
CA THR A 26 -11.61 -0.08 -13.46
C THR A 26 -10.21 -0.29 -12.89
N ASN A 27 -9.69 0.71 -12.17
CA ASN A 27 -8.51 0.53 -11.31
C ASN A 27 -9.02 0.13 -9.92
N PRO A 28 -8.93 -1.16 -9.53
CA PRO A 28 -9.51 -1.64 -8.29
C PRO A 28 -8.79 -1.03 -7.08
N PRO A 29 -9.51 -0.82 -5.96
CA PRO A 29 -8.87 -0.41 -4.72
C PRO A 29 -7.86 -1.49 -4.30
N SER A 30 -6.59 -1.09 -4.15
CA SER A 30 -5.50 -2.01 -3.82
C SER A 30 -5.21 -1.99 -2.32
N PHE A 31 -4.92 -3.15 -1.73
CA PHE A 31 -4.43 -3.27 -0.35
C PHE A 31 -2.92 -2.98 -0.24
N ASP A 32 -2.45 -1.97 -0.98
CA ASP A 32 -1.02 -1.65 -1.08
C ASP A 32 -0.74 -0.21 -0.61
N LYS A 33 0.44 0.28 -0.99
CA LYS A 33 0.97 1.62 -0.67
C LYS A 33 0.21 2.78 -1.35
N GLN A 34 -1.03 2.58 -1.82
CA GLN A 34 -1.80 3.61 -2.49
C GLN A 34 -1.99 4.88 -1.63
N PHE A 35 -2.26 4.76 -0.33
CA PHE A 35 -2.38 5.92 0.57
C PHE A 35 -1.10 6.77 0.63
N VAL A 36 0.06 6.12 0.69
CA VAL A 36 1.36 6.80 0.67
C VAL A 36 1.59 7.46 -0.69
N ARG A 37 1.26 6.78 -1.78
CA ARG A 37 1.40 7.32 -3.15
C ARG A 37 0.53 8.55 -3.35
N ASP A 38 -0.75 8.45 -3.02
CA ASP A 38 -1.72 9.55 -3.15
C ASP A 38 -1.27 10.75 -2.32
N TRP A 39 -0.77 10.50 -1.10
CA TRP A 39 -0.25 11.57 -0.26
C TRP A 39 1.02 12.21 -0.85
N LEU A 40 1.97 11.41 -1.36
CA LEU A 40 3.19 11.93 -2.00
C LEU A 40 2.91 12.68 -3.30
N GLU A 41 1.80 12.39 -3.98
CA GLU A 41 1.34 13.15 -5.15
C GLU A 41 0.63 14.45 -4.77
N ALA A 42 -0.04 14.47 -3.61
CA ALA A 42 -0.75 15.66 -3.11
C ALA A 42 0.14 16.64 -2.33
N VAL A 43 1.21 16.15 -1.69
CA VAL A 43 2.03 16.96 -0.78
C VAL A 43 2.69 18.13 -1.50
N ARG A 44 2.66 19.29 -0.86
CA ARG A 44 3.37 20.50 -1.31
C ARG A 44 4.41 20.91 -0.28
N ILE A 45 5.65 21.04 -0.74
CA ILE A 45 6.80 21.52 0.02
C ILE A 45 7.11 22.92 -0.51
N ASP A 46 7.12 23.93 0.36
CA ASP A 46 7.32 25.34 0.00
C ASP A 46 6.39 25.82 -1.14
N GLY A 47 5.14 25.36 -1.11
CA GLY A 47 4.11 25.70 -2.09
C GLY A 47 4.21 24.95 -3.42
N LYS A 48 5.17 24.04 -3.60
CA LYS A 48 5.37 23.26 -4.84
C LYS A 48 5.17 21.76 -4.61
N PRO A 49 4.67 21.01 -5.61
CA PRO A 49 4.61 19.55 -5.54
C PRO A 49 6.00 18.94 -5.29
N TRP A 50 6.06 17.86 -4.53
CA TRP A 50 7.33 17.16 -4.31
C TRP A 50 7.84 16.57 -5.63
N PRO A 51 9.08 16.88 -6.06
CA PRO A 51 9.61 16.47 -7.37
C PRO A 51 10.06 15.00 -7.42
N LYS A 52 9.63 14.16 -6.47
CA LYS A 52 10.02 12.74 -6.34
C LYS A 52 11.54 12.54 -6.18
N THR A 53 12.22 13.48 -5.52
CA THR A 53 13.65 13.41 -5.22
C THR A 53 13.90 13.29 -3.73
N ALA A 54 14.97 12.59 -3.35
CA ALA A 54 15.33 12.42 -1.95
C ALA A 54 15.88 13.73 -1.34
N PRO A 55 15.65 13.97 -0.03
CA PRO A 55 14.85 13.15 0.89
C PRO A 55 13.34 13.30 0.67
N ALA A 56 12.60 12.22 0.87
CA ALA A 56 11.14 12.27 0.85
C ALA A 56 10.62 13.08 2.06
N PRO A 57 9.49 13.79 1.92
CA PRO A 57 8.86 14.48 3.04
C PRO A 57 8.38 13.48 4.09
N GLN A 58 8.38 13.91 5.36
CA GLN A 58 7.90 13.10 6.46
C GLN A 58 6.39 12.85 6.31
N LEU A 59 6.00 11.57 6.33
CA LEU A 59 4.60 11.18 6.27
C LEU A 59 3.87 11.61 7.55
N PRO A 60 2.64 12.14 7.46
CA PRO A 60 1.82 12.40 8.63
C PRO A 60 1.30 11.09 9.23
N ASP A 61 1.06 11.10 10.53
CA ASP A 61 0.63 9.93 11.30
C ASP A 61 -0.65 9.29 10.73
N ASP A 62 -1.58 10.10 10.19
CA ASP A 62 -2.83 9.57 9.64
C ASP A 62 -2.61 8.71 8.38
N VAL A 63 -1.64 9.07 7.53
CA VAL A 63 -1.26 8.28 6.34
C VAL A 63 -0.55 7.02 6.75
N ILE A 64 0.32 7.10 7.77
CA ILE A 64 1.01 5.94 8.35
C ILE A 64 -0.03 4.95 8.89
N GLU A 65 -0.96 5.42 9.73
CA GLU A 65 -1.99 4.57 10.34
C GLU A 65 -2.95 3.97 9.32
N LYS A 66 -3.41 4.75 8.32
CA LYS A 66 -4.27 4.23 7.24
C LYS A 66 -3.56 3.15 6.43
N THR A 67 -2.28 3.36 6.11
CA THR A 67 -1.48 2.37 5.39
C THR A 67 -1.31 1.12 6.24
N ALA A 68 -0.89 1.25 7.50
CA ALA A 68 -0.71 0.13 8.41
C ALA A 68 -2.01 -0.66 8.63
N ALA A 69 -3.15 0.03 8.77
CA ALA A 69 -4.47 -0.60 8.89
C ALA A 69 -4.82 -1.46 7.67
N LYS A 70 -4.46 -1.03 6.45
CA LYS A 70 -4.69 -1.81 5.23
C LYS A 70 -3.84 -3.06 5.14
N TYR A 71 -2.57 -2.97 5.54
CA TYR A 71 -1.71 -4.15 5.64
C TYR A 71 -2.22 -5.13 6.71
N ARG A 72 -2.68 -4.64 7.86
CA ARG A 72 -3.32 -5.48 8.90
C ARG A 72 -4.59 -6.15 8.37
N GLU A 73 -5.44 -5.40 7.66
CA GLU A 73 -6.65 -5.95 7.03
C GLU A 73 -6.31 -7.05 6.02
N ALA A 74 -5.30 -6.84 5.18
CA ALA A 74 -4.83 -7.83 4.22
C ALA A 74 -4.32 -9.10 4.93
N LEU A 75 -3.50 -8.95 5.97
CA LEU A 75 -3.03 -10.06 6.80
C LEU A 75 -4.22 -10.86 7.34
N THR A 76 -5.13 -10.22 8.06
CA THR A 76 -6.28 -10.88 8.68
C THR A 76 -7.18 -11.56 7.66
N ARG A 77 -7.39 -10.97 6.48
CA ARG A 77 -8.17 -11.60 5.40
C ARG A 77 -7.47 -12.81 4.77
N LEU A 78 -6.14 -12.79 4.66
CA LEU A 78 -5.36 -13.86 4.04
C LEU A 78 -5.07 -15.02 4.98
N THR A 79 -4.79 -14.74 6.26
CA THR A 79 -4.32 -15.74 7.22
C THR A 79 -5.35 -16.04 8.32
N GLY A 80 -6.32 -15.14 8.56
CA GLY A 80 -7.22 -15.22 9.72
C GLY A 80 -6.57 -14.82 11.05
N GLU A 81 -5.32 -14.35 11.04
CA GLU A 81 -4.58 -13.96 12.24
C GLU A 81 -4.53 -12.43 12.42
N GLU A 82 -4.35 -11.99 13.67
CA GLU A 82 -4.06 -10.60 14.01
C GLU A 82 -2.58 -10.45 14.40
N LEU A 83 -1.98 -9.34 13.99
CA LEU A 83 -0.64 -8.95 14.40
C LEU A 83 -0.64 -8.67 15.91
N LYS A 84 0.14 -9.44 16.68
CA LYS A 84 0.32 -9.27 18.13
C LYS A 84 1.18 -8.07 18.49
#